data_AF-A0A915AJR4-F1
#
_entry.id   AF-A0A915AJR4-F1
#
_cell.length_a   1.000
_cell.length_b   1.000
_cell.length_c   1.000
_cell.angle_alpha   90.00
_cell.angle_beta   90.00
_cell.angle_gamma   90.00
#
_symmetry.space_group_name_H-M   'P 1'
#
loop_
_entity.id
_entity.type
_entity.pdbx_description
1 polymer ?
#
loop_
_entity_poly.entity_id
_entity_poly.type
_entity_poly.pdbx_seq_one_letter_code
_entity_poly.pdbx_strand_id
1 'polypeptide(L)'
;MMTRATCEDADCNEDNTNEGFPGRNRTKLDIQPRMETKKSVRKSSILGVEAVDRGQWSGPFDFLMSMIAYAVGLGNVWRFPYLCFKNGGGSFLVVYAIFFCLGAVPIFIMEVTIGQYLQRGAMEMWNMCPLFKGVGIGNVVIAFMCIAYFCVIISWSIFYMINSLTSTFPWETCDNWWNSVQCITGKENASTLAKVVANLTQIGQHTETSVEQFWERRVLMQTESISDFGGIQWELLGIMLFAWLIVYFALWKGITQARKFVYFCALFPYFLLIVLLARGLTLPGAFTGISFYLTPNMTKLSETTVWKDAGTQVSSNKGFCGRNLFVRIEYFLDEYLPHLCT
;
A
#
# COMPACT_ATOMS: atom_id res chain seq x y z
N MET A 1 15.43 8.82 46.08
CA MET A 1 15.79 8.43 47.46
C MET A 1 15.31 6.99 47.65
N MET A 2 16.22 6.03 47.46
CA MET A 2 16.82 5.18 48.51
C MET A 2 15.81 4.14 49.05
N THR A 3 15.84 2.88 48.59
CA THR A 3 16.74 1.72 48.88
C THR A 3 16.31 0.85 50.07
N ARG A 4 16.36 -0.47 49.79
CA ARG A 4 16.69 -1.61 50.66
C ARG A 4 15.65 -2.13 51.66
N ALA A 5 15.36 -3.43 51.53
CA ALA A 5 15.15 -4.33 52.65
C ALA A 5 15.96 -5.62 52.39
N THR A 6 16.87 -5.90 53.31
CA THR A 6 17.58 -7.18 53.52
C THR A 6 16.80 -7.99 54.57
N CYS A 7 16.79 -9.31 54.49
CA CYS A 7 16.42 -10.18 55.61
C CYS A 7 17.51 -11.23 55.82
N GLU A 8 17.93 -11.30 57.09
CA GLU A 8 18.89 -12.19 57.73
C GLU A 8 18.35 -13.61 57.97
N ASP A 9 19.31 -14.50 58.23
CA ASP A 9 19.19 -15.92 58.57
C ASP A 9 18.44 -16.21 59.89
N ALA A 10 17.88 -17.42 59.99
CA ALA A 10 17.55 -18.05 61.27
C ALA A 10 17.65 -19.60 61.18
N ASP A 11 18.28 -20.15 62.21
CA ASP A 11 18.67 -21.53 62.54
C ASP A 11 17.57 -22.61 62.50
N CYS A 12 17.97 -23.89 62.35
CA CYS A 12 17.97 -24.87 63.46
C CYS A 12 18.28 -26.33 63.08
N ASN A 13 19.11 -26.93 63.95
CA ASN A 13 19.22 -28.33 64.40
C ASN A 13 20.32 -29.28 63.87
N GLU A 14 21.24 -29.56 64.81
CA GLU A 14 22.22 -30.66 64.93
C GLU A 14 21.56 -32.01 65.25
N ASP A 15 22.21 -33.12 64.88
CA ASP A 15 22.67 -34.14 65.86
C ASP A 15 23.55 -35.24 65.22
N ASN A 16 24.79 -35.38 65.73
CA ASN A 16 25.50 -36.60 66.22
C ASN A 16 25.59 -37.90 65.36
N THR A 17 26.66 -38.73 65.29
CA THR A 17 28.10 -38.78 65.65
C THR A 17 28.68 -40.13 65.10
N ASN A 18 30.02 -40.20 64.95
CA ASN A 18 30.93 -41.37 65.06
C ASN A 18 31.34 -42.26 63.84
N GLU A 19 32.57 -41.96 63.39
CA GLU A 19 33.79 -42.78 63.20
C GLU A 19 33.83 -44.14 62.44
N GLY A 20 34.79 -44.24 61.50
CA GLY A 20 35.41 -45.51 61.04
C GLY A 20 36.10 -45.48 59.66
N PHE A 21 37.43 -45.32 59.60
CA PHE A 21 38.35 -45.75 58.52
C PHE A 21 39.41 -46.69 59.17
N PRO A 22 40.15 -47.61 58.47
CA PRO A 22 40.62 -47.50 57.09
C PRO A 22 40.64 -48.79 56.23
N GLY A 23 40.81 -48.66 54.90
CA GLY A 23 41.10 -49.80 54.01
C GLY A 23 41.15 -49.44 52.53
N ARG A 24 42.33 -49.55 51.93
CA ARG A 24 42.75 -49.08 50.60
C ARG A 24 42.41 -50.08 49.48
N ASN A 25 41.91 -49.62 48.33
CA ASN A 25 42.40 -50.04 47.01
C ASN A 25 41.87 -49.11 45.89
N ARG A 26 42.81 -48.63 45.07
CA ARG A 26 42.64 -47.60 44.05
C ARG A 26 42.76 -48.26 42.67
N THR A 27 41.68 -48.28 41.90
CA THR A 27 41.74 -48.53 40.45
C THR A 27 40.65 -47.72 39.73
N LYS A 28 41.13 -46.71 38.98
CA LYS A 28 40.54 -45.98 37.84
C LYS A 28 39.01 -45.82 37.78
N LEU A 29 38.55 -44.58 38.01
CA LEU A 29 37.25 -44.10 37.56
C LEU A 29 37.48 -43.22 36.32
N ASP A 30 36.97 -43.65 35.17
CA ASP A 30 37.01 -42.89 33.92
C ASP A 30 36.13 -41.63 34.02
N ILE A 31 36.68 -40.56 33.46
CA ILE A 31 36.08 -39.23 33.39
C ILE A 31 35.05 -39.23 32.24
N GLN A 32 33.76 -39.03 32.55
CA GLN A 32 32.77 -38.58 31.58
C GLN A 32 32.45 -37.10 31.78
N PRO A 33 32.40 -36.27 30.72
CA PRO A 33 32.19 -34.84 30.84
C PRO A 33 30.72 -34.50 31.11
N ARG A 34 30.57 -33.51 32.00
CA ARG A 34 29.39 -32.73 32.38
C ARG A 34 28.38 -32.52 31.23
N MET A 35 27.22 -33.17 31.31
CA MET A 35 26.01 -32.73 30.61
C MET A 35 25.39 -31.57 31.40
N GLU A 36 25.40 -30.38 30.80
CA GLU A 36 24.64 -29.23 31.29
C GLU A 36 23.15 -29.55 31.24
N THR A 37 22.52 -29.50 32.42
CA THR A 37 21.07 -29.59 32.58
C THR A 37 20.41 -28.37 31.94
N LYS A 38 19.74 -28.55 30.80
CA LYS A 38 18.80 -27.58 30.24
C LYS A 38 17.73 -27.27 31.30
N LYS A 39 17.76 -26.05 31.85
CA LYS A 39 16.67 -25.49 32.67
C LYS A 39 15.41 -25.41 31.80
N SER A 40 14.51 -26.37 31.98
CA SER A 40 13.12 -26.27 31.54
C SER A 40 12.41 -25.18 32.34
N VAL A 41 12.32 -23.97 31.77
CA VAL A 41 11.44 -22.92 32.30
C VAL A 41 10.00 -23.35 32.04
N ARG A 42 9.36 -23.87 33.08
CA ARG A 42 7.94 -24.26 33.07
C ARG A 42 7.11 -22.97 33.05
N LYS A 43 6.63 -22.56 31.87
CA LYS A 43 5.66 -21.47 31.72
C LYS A 43 4.37 -21.90 32.43
N SER A 44 4.07 -21.27 33.57
CA SER A 44 2.82 -21.46 34.29
C SER A 44 1.67 -20.93 33.43
N SER A 45 0.88 -21.85 32.89
CA SER A 45 -0.39 -21.58 32.20
C SER A 45 -1.45 -21.12 33.22
N ILE A 46 -1.73 -19.83 33.27
CA ILE A 46 -2.93 -19.28 33.90
C ILE A 46 -3.66 -18.44 32.84
N LEU A 47 -4.93 -18.79 32.62
CA LEU A 47 -5.87 -18.29 31.59
C LEU A 47 -5.55 -18.70 30.14
N GLY A 48 -6.29 -19.71 29.67
CA GLY A 48 -6.31 -20.20 28.30
C GLY A 48 -6.88 -19.19 27.31
N VAL A 49 -6.10 -18.16 27.01
CA VAL A 49 -6.13 -17.52 25.70
C VAL A 49 -5.01 -18.19 24.92
N GLU A 50 -5.36 -19.06 23.97
CA GLU A 50 -4.41 -19.46 22.94
C GLU A 50 -3.90 -18.17 22.30
N ALA A 51 -2.63 -17.82 22.54
CA ALA A 51 -1.99 -16.77 21.79
C ALA A 51 -2.00 -17.25 20.34
N VAL A 52 -2.87 -16.67 19.52
CA VAL A 52 -2.89 -16.90 18.08
C VAL A 52 -1.47 -16.65 17.60
N ASP A 53 -0.78 -17.72 17.21
CA ASP A 53 0.60 -17.65 16.76
C ASP A 53 0.61 -16.78 15.50
N ARG A 54 1.14 -15.56 15.64
CA ARG A 54 1.09 -14.55 14.61
C ARG A 54 2.04 -14.99 13.51
N GLY A 55 1.52 -15.20 12.30
CA GLY A 55 2.35 -15.65 11.18
C GLY A 55 3.54 -14.72 10.95
N GLN A 56 4.75 -15.26 11.07
CA GLN A 56 6.00 -14.53 10.89
C GLN A 56 6.34 -14.37 9.38
N TRP A 57 6.99 -13.27 9.01
CA TRP A 57 7.60 -13.12 7.68
C TRP A 57 8.82 -14.04 7.59
N SER A 58 9.03 -14.69 6.43
CA SER A 58 10.17 -15.60 6.27
C SER A 58 11.52 -14.91 6.03
N GLY A 59 11.55 -13.58 5.86
CA GLY A 59 12.81 -12.85 5.69
C GLY A 59 12.67 -11.34 5.43
N PRO A 60 13.79 -10.59 5.47
CA PRO A 60 13.81 -9.12 5.31
C PRO A 60 13.39 -8.67 3.91
N PHE A 61 13.65 -9.47 2.88
CA PHE A 61 13.22 -9.19 1.51
C PHE A 61 11.70 -9.18 1.36
N ASP A 62 11.02 -10.05 2.11
CA ASP A 62 9.56 -10.18 2.10
C ASP A 62 8.88 -8.96 2.73
N PHE A 63 9.51 -8.43 3.78
CA PHE A 63 9.13 -7.18 4.39
C PHE A 63 9.33 -6.00 3.44
N LEU A 64 10.52 -5.90 2.81
CA LEU A 64 10.82 -4.85 1.84
C LEU A 64 9.83 -4.84 0.67
N MET A 65 9.55 -6.01 0.10
CA MET A 65 8.58 -6.12 -1.00
C MET A 65 7.16 -5.74 -0.58
N SER A 66 6.77 -6.05 0.65
CA SER A 66 5.47 -5.61 1.20
C SER A 66 5.40 -4.09 1.39
N MET A 67 6.51 -3.45 1.81
CA MET A 67 6.63 -2.00 1.92
C MET A 67 6.56 -1.31 0.56
N ILE A 68 7.27 -1.85 -0.44
CA ILE A 68 7.24 -1.33 -1.82
C ILE A 68 5.85 -1.45 -2.42
N ALA A 69 5.19 -2.61 -2.26
CA ALA A 69 3.84 -2.84 -2.73
C ALA A 69 2.82 -1.86 -2.13
N TYR A 70 3.02 -1.45 -0.87
CA TYR A 70 2.19 -0.43 -0.23
C TYR A 70 2.50 0.99 -0.73
N ALA A 71 3.78 1.31 -0.92
CA ALA A 71 4.22 2.63 -1.36
C ALA A 71 3.86 2.94 -2.83
N VAL A 72 3.63 1.90 -3.64
CA VAL A 72 3.27 2.05 -5.05
C VAL A 72 1.79 1.80 -5.27
N GLY A 73 1.04 2.89 -5.45
CA GLY A 73 -0.38 2.86 -5.81
C GLY A 73 -0.67 3.42 -7.19
N LEU A 74 -1.92 3.28 -7.62
CA LEU A 74 -2.44 3.83 -8.89
C LEU A 74 -2.11 5.32 -9.06
N GLY A 75 -2.11 6.09 -7.97
CA GLY A 75 -1.76 7.52 -7.98
C GLY A 75 -0.36 7.85 -8.51
N ASN A 76 0.59 6.92 -8.45
CA ASN A 76 1.91 7.11 -9.07
C ASN A 76 1.88 7.04 -10.59
N VAL A 77 0.91 6.33 -11.17
CA VAL A 77 0.83 6.08 -12.61
C VAL A 77 0.21 7.26 -13.35
N TRP A 78 -0.85 7.89 -12.81
CA TRP A 78 -1.59 8.94 -13.51
C TRP A 78 -1.54 10.30 -12.81
N ARG A 79 -1.74 10.34 -11.49
CA ARG A 79 -1.82 11.60 -10.74
C ARG A 79 -0.47 12.30 -10.67
N PHE A 80 0.61 11.58 -10.39
CA PHE A 80 1.94 12.18 -10.31
C PHE A 80 2.39 12.82 -11.65
N PRO A 81 2.32 12.12 -12.80
CA PRO A 81 2.63 12.74 -14.09
C PRO A 81 1.74 13.94 -14.41
N TYR A 82 0.44 13.84 -14.12
CA TYR A 82 -0.51 14.93 -14.35
C TYR A 82 -0.18 16.18 -13.51
N LEU A 83 0.09 16.03 -12.21
CA LEU A 83 0.49 17.14 -11.34
C LEU A 83 1.82 17.75 -11.78
N CYS A 84 2.79 16.92 -12.15
CA CYS A 84 4.09 17.38 -12.65
C CYS A 84 3.90 18.23 -13.92
N PHE A 85 3.10 17.75 -14.88
CA PHE A 85 2.80 18.47 -16.12
C PHE A 85 2.11 19.82 -15.85
N LYS A 86 1.09 19.83 -14.97
CA LYS A 86 0.33 21.04 -14.62
C LYS A 86 1.19 22.09 -13.91
N ASN A 87 2.13 21.65 -13.06
CA ASN A 87 2.88 22.52 -12.15
C ASN A 87 4.30 22.86 -12.62
N GLY A 88 4.51 22.89 -13.95
CA GLY A 88 5.77 23.36 -14.54
C GLY A 88 6.84 22.29 -14.72
N GLY A 89 6.45 21.02 -14.86
CA GLY A 89 7.31 19.91 -15.25
C GLY A 89 8.46 19.70 -14.28
N GLY A 90 9.69 19.86 -14.76
CA GLY A 90 10.91 19.66 -13.98
C GLY A 90 10.98 20.45 -12.67
N SER A 91 10.35 21.63 -12.60
CA SER A 91 10.28 22.43 -11.38
C SER A 91 9.52 21.73 -10.25
N PHE A 92 8.42 21.04 -10.60
CA PHE A 92 7.64 20.28 -9.63
C PHE A 92 8.45 19.12 -9.03
N LEU A 93 9.31 18.47 -9.83
CA LEU A 93 10.16 17.37 -9.35
C LEU A 93 11.13 17.82 -8.25
N VAL A 94 11.69 19.03 -8.35
CA VAL A 94 12.59 19.59 -7.34
C VAL A 94 11.84 19.82 -6.02
N VAL A 95 10.68 20.47 -6.07
CA VAL A 95 9.86 20.73 -4.88
C VAL A 95 9.36 19.42 -4.26
N TYR A 96 8.94 18.47 -5.10
CA TYR A 96 8.55 17.13 -4.67
C TYR A 96 9.70 16.41 -3.95
N ALA A 97 10.94 16.48 -4.46
CA ALA A 97 12.10 15.87 -3.82
C ALA A 97 12.39 16.48 -2.44
N ILE A 98 12.23 17.81 -2.29
CA ILE A 98 12.40 18.49 -1.00
C ILE A 98 11.37 17.97 0.03
N PHE A 99 10.08 17.97 -0.31
CA PHE A 99 9.03 17.44 0.57
C PHE A 99 9.19 15.94 0.83
N PHE A 100 9.67 15.18 -0.15
CA PHE A 100 9.92 13.75 0.02
C PHE A 100 11.04 13.50 1.04
N CYS A 101 12.17 14.19 0.91
CA CYS A 101 13.32 14.00 1.80
C CYS A 101 13.08 14.57 3.20
N LEU A 102 12.47 15.75 3.32
CA LEU A 102 12.29 16.43 4.61
C LEU A 102 10.99 16.04 5.34
N GLY A 103 9.96 15.61 4.60
CA GLY A 103 8.67 15.24 5.16
C GLY A 103 8.43 13.73 5.16
N ALA A 104 8.40 13.12 3.97
CA ALA A 104 7.99 11.72 3.85
C ALA A 104 8.98 10.71 4.40
N VAL A 105 10.29 10.90 4.19
CA VAL A 105 11.28 9.95 4.70
C VAL A 105 11.31 9.93 6.24
N PRO A 106 11.40 11.07 6.95
CA PRO A 106 11.38 11.07 8.42
C PRO A 106 10.10 10.49 9.01
N ILE A 107 8.94 10.83 8.45
CA ILE A 107 7.66 10.35 8.97
C ILE A 107 7.46 8.86 8.68
N PHE A 108 7.91 8.38 7.52
CA PHE A 108 7.90 6.96 7.21
C PHE A 108 8.81 6.18 8.19
N ILE A 109 10.02 6.67 8.47
CA ILE A 109 10.92 6.03 9.43
C ILE A 109 10.30 6.04 10.84
N MET A 110 9.74 7.16 11.27
CA MET A 110 9.04 7.27 12.57
C MET A 110 7.87 6.28 12.67
N GLU A 111 7.08 6.13 11.62
CA GLU A 111 5.93 5.21 11.59
C GLU A 111 6.38 3.75 11.71
N VAL A 112 7.43 3.39 10.96
CA VAL A 112 8.02 2.04 11.00
C VAL A 112 8.64 1.75 12.37
N THR A 113 9.39 2.68 12.95
CA THR A 113 10.04 2.46 14.25
C THR A 113 9.02 2.35 15.38
N ILE A 114 7.97 3.19 15.40
CA ILE A 114 6.90 3.08 16.40
C ILE A 114 6.14 1.76 16.24
N GLY A 115 5.81 1.37 15.01
CA GLY A 115 5.13 0.09 14.74
C GLY A 115 5.97 -1.12 15.17
N GLN A 116 7.29 -1.08 14.92
CA GLN A 116 8.23 -2.13 15.33
C GLN A 116 8.43 -2.18 16.85
N TYR A 117 8.46 -1.02 17.53
CA TYR A 117 8.66 -0.94 18.97
C TYR A 117 7.43 -1.40 19.77
N LEU A 118 6.23 -0.98 19.35
CA LEU A 118 5.00 -1.25 20.09
C LEU A 118 4.36 -2.59 19.76
N GLN A 119 4.59 -3.12 18.55
CA GLN A 119 4.06 -4.42 18.10
C GLN A 119 2.55 -4.61 18.34
N ARG A 120 1.81 -3.52 18.24
CA ARG A 120 0.36 -3.46 18.43
C ARG A 120 -0.30 -2.91 17.19
N GLY A 121 -1.54 -3.32 16.96
CA GLY A 121 -2.34 -2.82 15.85
C GLY A 121 -2.55 -1.30 15.92
N ALA A 122 -2.91 -0.71 14.76
CA ALA A 122 -3.03 0.74 14.57
C ALA A 122 -3.96 1.44 15.58
N MET A 123 -4.99 0.76 16.10
CA MET A 123 -5.89 1.29 17.12
C MET A 123 -5.30 1.20 18.53
N GLU A 124 -4.62 0.10 18.85
CA GLU A 124 -4.09 -0.18 20.18
C GLU A 124 -2.81 0.59 20.49
N MET A 125 -2.08 1.02 19.46
CA MET A 125 -0.92 1.90 19.57
C MET A 125 -1.23 3.18 20.38
N TRP A 126 -2.40 3.78 20.15
CA TRP A 126 -2.81 5.02 20.81
C TRP A 126 -3.16 4.85 22.30
N ASN A 127 -3.09 3.63 22.85
CA ASN A 127 -3.15 3.43 24.30
C ASN A 127 -1.92 4.03 25.03
N MET A 128 -0.83 4.36 24.33
CA MET A 128 0.29 5.14 24.89
C MET A 128 -0.14 6.56 25.28
N CYS A 129 -1.00 7.19 24.49
CA CYS A 129 -1.51 8.55 24.71
C CYS A 129 -3.03 8.55 24.50
N PRO A 130 -3.83 8.27 25.54
CA PRO A 130 -5.27 8.06 25.40
C PRO A 130 -6.02 9.29 24.84
N LEU A 131 -5.45 10.49 24.97
CA LEU A 131 -5.96 11.72 24.34
C LEU A 131 -6.08 11.60 22.81
N PHE A 132 -5.16 10.87 22.17
CA PHE A 132 -5.12 10.68 20.71
C PHE A 132 -5.78 9.38 20.25
N LYS A 133 -6.54 8.69 21.11
CA LYS A 133 -7.26 7.45 20.73
C LYS A 133 -8.22 7.66 19.56
N GLY A 134 -8.77 8.87 19.40
CA GLY A 134 -9.61 9.25 18.26
C GLY A 134 -8.88 9.19 16.90
N VAL A 135 -7.55 9.34 16.87
CA VAL A 135 -6.74 9.25 15.64
C VAL A 135 -6.80 7.83 15.07
N GLY A 136 -6.73 6.80 15.94
CA GLY A 136 -6.85 5.40 15.52
C GLY A 136 -8.20 5.07 14.89
N ILE A 137 -9.30 5.56 15.49
CA ILE A 137 -10.66 5.36 14.97
C ILE A 137 -10.83 6.14 13.65
N GLY A 138 -10.38 7.39 13.60
CA GLY A 138 -10.43 8.21 12.38
C GLY A 138 -9.70 7.55 11.21
N ASN A 139 -8.55 6.92 11.49
CA ASN A 139 -7.80 6.18 10.48
C ASN A 139 -8.59 4.99 9.90
N VAL A 140 -9.30 4.23 10.73
CA VAL A 140 -10.16 3.11 10.29
C VAL A 140 -11.33 3.62 9.43
N VAL A 141 -11.99 4.70 9.83
CA VAL A 141 -13.08 5.32 9.06
C VAL A 141 -12.58 5.79 7.69
N ILE A 142 -11.43 6.46 7.66
CA ILE A 142 -10.79 6.91 6.43
C ILE A 142 -10.42 5.72 5.53
N ALA A 143 -9.88 4.64 6.10
CA ALA A 143 -9.56 3.42 5.35
C ALA A 143 -10.81 2.81 4.72
N PHE A 144 -11.92 2.74 5.47
CA PHE A 144 -13.20 2.26 4.94
C PHE A 144 -13.71 3.11 3.75
N MET A 145 -13.67 4.45 3.87
CA MET A 145 -14.05 5.35 2.78
C MET A 145 -13.15 5.16 1.54
N CYS A 146 -11.85 4.93 1.74
CA CYS A 146 -10.93 4.66 0.63
C CYS A 146 -11.28 3.35 -0.08
N ILE A 147 -11.49 2.28 0.69
CA ILE A 147 -11.83 0.96 0.15
C ILE A 147 -13.09 1.06 -0.71
N ALA A 148 -14.14 1.74 -0.22
CA ALA A 148 -15.38 1.92 -0.97
C ALA A 148 -15.17 2.57 -2.34
N TYR A 149 -14.37 3.64 -2.41
CA TYR A 149 -14.04 4.31 -3.67
C TYR A 149 -13.12 3.47 -4.58
N PHE A 150 -12.10 2.82 -4.03
CA PHE A 150 -11.17 2.01 -4.82
C PHE A 150 -11.83 0.76 -5.42
N CYS A 151 -12.83 0.18 -4.75
CA CYS A 151 -13.62 -0.92 -5.30
C CYS A 151 -14.30 -0.53 -6.63
N VAL A 152 -14.81 0.71 -6.72
CA VAL A 152 -15.41 1.23 -7.95
C VAL A 152 -14.36 1.38 -9.05
N ILE A 153 -13.19 1.93 -8.75
CA ILE A 153 -12.09 2.05 -9.75
C ILE A 153 -11.67 0.68 -10.29
N ILE A 154 -11.54 -0.31 -9.40
CA ILE A 154 -11.18 -1.68 -9.81
C ILE A 154 -12.26 -2.25 -10.72
N SER A 155 -13.54 -1.98 -10.44
CA SER A 155 -14.64 -2.42 -11.30
C SER A 155 -14.55 -1.84 -12.72
N TRP A 156 -14.21 -0.56 -12.86
CA TRP A 156 -13.97 0.07 -14.17
C TRP A 156 -12.79 -0.59 -14.88
N SER A 157 -11.70 -0.85 -14.16
CA SER A 157 -10.50 -1.48 -14.73
C SER A 157 -10.80 -2.87 -15.29
N ILE A 158 -11.57 -3.69 -14.55
CA ILE A 158 -12.01 -5.02 -15.02
C ILE A 158 -12.99 -4.88 -16.19
N PHE A 159 -13.90 -3.90 -16.16
CA PHE A 159 -14.80 -3.62 -17.28
C PHE A 159 -14.03 -3.31 -18.57
N TYR A 160 -13.02 -2.44 -18.52
CA TYR A 160 -12.14 -2.15 -19.65
C TYR A 160 -11.34 -3.40 -20.09
N MET A 161 -10.85 -4.20 -19.15
CA MET A 161 -10.12 -5.44 -19.44
C MET A 161 -11.00 -6.46 -20.19
N ILE A 162 -12.26 -6.64 -19.78
CA ILE A 162 -13.19 -7.54 -20.46
C ILE A 162 -13.49 -7.02 -21.87
N ASN A 163 -13.75 -5.72 -22.01
CA ASN A 163 -14.01 -5.09 -23.31
C ASN A 163 -12.77 -5.04 -24.22
N SER A 164 -11.56 -5.20 -23.70
CA SER A 164 -10.35 -5.30 -24.53
C SER A 164 -10.16 -6.68 -25.20
N LEU A 165 -11.00 -7.67 -24.89
CA LEU A 165 -10.97 -9.00 -25.51
C LEU A 165 -11.70 -9.07 -26.86
N THR A 166 -12.36 -7.99 -27.29
CA THR A 166 -13.00 -7.90 -28.60
C THR A 166 -11.99 -7.59 -29.70
N SER A 167 -12.24 -8.05 -30.93
CA SER A 167 -11.35 -7.84 -32.08
C SER A 167 -11.16 -6.37 -32.44
N THR A 168 -12.20 -5.57 -32.24
CA THR A 168 -12.19 -4.11 -32.38
C THR A 168 -12.52 -3.51 -31.03
N PHE A 169 -11.75 -2.52 -30.57
CA PHE A 169 -12.01 -1.90 -29.28
C PHE A 169 -13.31 -1.08 -29.33
N PRO A 170 -14.21 -1.18 -28.33
CA PRO A 170 -15.48 -0.45 -28.35
C PRO A 170 -15.33 1.07 -28.38
N TRP A 171 -14.19 1.59 -27.91
CA TRP A 171 -13.86 3.03 -27.92
C TRP A 171 -13.07 3.46 -29.17
N GLU A 172 -12.79 2.56 -30.11
CA GLU A 172 -12.09 2.90 -31.36
C GLU A 172 -13.02 3.51 -32.42
N THR A 173 -14.32 3.17 -32.39
CA THR A 173 -15.29 3.56 -33.40
C THR A 173 -16.45 4.39 -32.84
N CYS A 174 -17.04 5.23 -33.69
CA CYS A 174 -18.24 5.99 -33.36
C CYS A 174 -19.55 5.20 -33.65
N ASP A 175 -19.46 3.95 -34.12
CA ASP A 175 -20.61 3.15 -34.55
C ASP A 175 -21.22 2.29 -33.42
N ASN A 176 -21.56 2.93 -32.30
CA ASN A 176 -22.15 2.23 -31.14
C ASN A 176 -23.41 2.94 -30.67
N TRP A 177 -24.29 2.21 -29.99
CA TRP A 177 -25.59 2.71 -29.55
C TRP A 177 -25.51 3.83 -28.49
N TRP A 178 -24.37 3.99 -27.82
CA TRP A 178 -24.12 5.06 -26.85
C TRP A 178 -23.53 6.33 -27.46
N ASN A 179 -23.08 6.28 -28.72
CA ASN A 179 -22.41 7.40 -29.36
C ASN A 179 -23.44 8.41 -29.90
N SER A 180 -23.06 9.69 -29.84
CA SER A 180 -23.85 10.82 -30.34
C SER A 180 -23.30 11.34 -31.67
N VAL A 181 -24.05 12.25 -32.31
CA VAL A 181 -23.61 13.01 -33.50
C VAL A 181 -22.35 13.85 -33.27
N GLN A 182 -21.97 14.06 -32.00
CA GLN A 182 -20.76 14.78 -31.59
C GLN A 182 -19.48 13.93 -31.65
N CYS A 183 -19.61 12.61 -31.86
CA CYS A 183 -18.50 11.66 -31.78
C CYS A 183 -17.49 11.83 -32.92
N ILE A 184 -16.19 11.88 -32.58
CA ILE A 184 -15.08 11.84 -33.52
C ILE A 184 -14.04 10.79 -33.13
N THR A 185 -13.49 10.08 -34.12
CA THR A 185 -12.48 9.01 -33.91
C THR A 185 -11.03 9.53 -33.90
N GLY A 186 -10.81 10.79 -34.27
CA GLY A 186 -9.47 11.38 -34.45
C GLY A 186 -8.72 10.89 -35.70
N LYS A 187 -9.33 9.99 -36.50
CA LYS A 187 -8.79 9.49 -37.78
C LYS A 187 -9.46 10.14 -39.00
N GLU A 188 -10.34 11.13 -38.77
CA GLU A 188 -11.10 11.83 -39.80
C GLU A 188 -10.20 12.70 -40.70
N ASN A 189 -10.56 12.84 -41.97
CA ASN A 189 -9.90 13.77 -42.89
C ASN A 189 -10.18 15.22 -42.48
N ALA A 190 -9.22 16.13 -42.72
CA ALA A 190 -9.37 17.54 -42.33
C ALA A 190 -10.63 18.21 -42.92
N SER A 191 -11.03 17.83 -44.13
CA SER A 191 -12.23 18.35 -44.79
C SER A 191 -13.54 17.80 -44.22
N THR A 192 -13.57 16.54 -43.73
CA THR A 192 -14.75 15.97 -43.07
C THR A 192 -14.87 16.53 -41.66
N LEU A 193 -13.76 16.64 -40.93
CA LEU A 193 -13.71 17.24 -39.61
C LEU A 193 -14.21 18.70 -39.63
N ALA A 194 -13.75 19.51 -40.60
CA ALA A 194 -14.20 20.90 -40.73
C ALA A 194 -15.72 21.02 -40.95
N LYS A 195 -16.31 20.10 -41.73
CA LYS A 195 -17.76 20.06 -41.96
C LYS A 195 -18.53 19.68 -40.69
N VAL A 196 -18.04 18.68 -39.95
CA VAL A 196 -18.65 18.24 -38.68
C VAL A 196 -18.58 19.36 -37.64
N VAL A 197 -17.42 19.98 -37.48
CA VAL A 197 -17.23 21.11 -36.56
C VAL A 197 -18.12 22.29 -36.95
N ALA A 198 -18.20 22.65 -38.24
CA ALA A 198 -19.03 23.75 -38.70
C ALA A 198 -20.54 23.49 -38.42
N ASN A 199 -21.02 22.27 -38.68
CA ASN A 199 -22.40 21.89 -38.40
C ASN A 199 -22.71 21.92 -36.88
N LEU A 200 -21.82 21.37 -36.06
CA LEU A 200 -22.00 21.36 -34.60
C LEU A 200 -21.90 22.76 -33.98
N THR A 201 -21.03 23.62 -34.51
CA THR A 201 -20.90 25.01 -34.03
C THR A 201 -22.16 25.81 -34.31
N GLN A 202 -22.87 25.54 -35.42
CA GLN A 202 -24.18 26.15 -35.70
C GLN A 202 -25.25 25.75 -34.68
N ILE A 203 -25.11 24.57 -34.07
CA ILE A 203 -26.02 24.03 -33.03
C ILE A 203 -25.54 24.45 -31.62
N GLY A 204 -24.37 25.10 -31.50
CA GLY A 204 -23.77 25.47 -30.22
C GLY A 204 -23.17 24.28 -29.45
N GLN A 205 -22.86 23.18 -30.14
CA GLN A 205 -22.29 21.97 -29.56
C GLN A 205 -20.81 21.80 -29.93
N HIS A 206 -20.07 21.11 -29.05
CA HIS A 206 -18.67 20.77 -29.26
C HIS A 206 -18.52 19.31 -29.68
N THR A 207 -17.40 19.00 -30.34
CA THR A 207 -17.00 17.64 -30.70
C THR A 207 -16.44 16.92 -29.48
N GLU A 208 -16.78 15.64 -29.33
CA GLU A 208 -16.30 14.75 -28.27
C GLU A 208 -15.63 13.53 -28.91
N THR A 209 -14.56 13.01 -28.31
CA THR A 209 -13.89 11.83 -28.85
C THR A 209 -14.66 10.54 -28.56
N SER A 210 -14.49 9.52 -29.40
CA SER A 210 -15.08 8.20 -29.17
C SER A 210 -14.70 7.60 -27.82
N VAL A 211 -13.50 7.91 -27.32
CA VAL A 211 -13.00 7.47 -26.01
C VAL A 211 -13.69 8.18 -24.86
N GLU A 212 -13.89 9.50 -24.96
CA GLU A 212 -14.63 10.28 -23.98
C GLU A 212 -16.09 9.84 -23.90
N GLN A 213 -16.76 9.66 -25.05
CA GLN A 213 -18.15 9.17 -25.07
C GLN A 213 -18.27 7.75 -24.53
N PHE A 214 -17.31 6.87 -24.80
CA PHE A 214 -17.28 5.55 -24.19
C PHE A 214 -17.19 5.65 -22.66
N TRP A 215 -16.33 6.51 -22.13
CA TRP A 215 -16.20 6.71 -20.69
C TRP A 215 -17.47 7.30 -20.06
N GLU A 216 -17.97 8.42 -20.59
CA GLU A 216 -19.06 9.18 -19.98
C GLU A 216 -20.43 8.51 -20.19
N ARG A 217 -20.71 8.02 -21.41
CA ARG A 217 -22.04 7.52 -21.78
C ARG A 217 -22.18 6.01 -21.60
N ARG A 218 -21.11 5.22 -21.81
CA ARG A 218 -21.18 3.75 -21.72
C ARG A 218 -20.70 3.20 -20.38
N VAL A 219 -19.54 3.63 -19.89
CA VAL A 219 -18.95 3.12 -18.64
C VAL A 219 -19.56 3.78 -17.41
N LEU A 220 -19.66 5.11 -17.42
CA LEU A 220 -20.18 5.87 -16.28
C LEU A 220 -21.68 6.09 -16.34
N MET A 221 -22.31 6.05 -17.52
CA MET A 221 -23.70 6.48 -17.74
C MET A 221 -24.03 7.76 -16.96
N GLN A 222 -23.19 8.77 -17.15
CA GLN A 222 -23.18 9.98 -16.33
C GLN A 222 -24.49 10.76 -16.49
N THR A 223 -25.08 11.16 -15.36
CA THR A 223 -26.26 12.04 -15.30
C THR A 223 -25.86 13.51 -15.48
N GLU A 224 -26.82 14.35 -15.87
CA GLU A 224 -26.57 15.78 -16.15
C GLU A 224 -26.24 16.59 -14.88
N SER A 225 -26.70 16.16 -13.71
CA SER A 225 -26.52 16.88 -12.45
C SER A 225 -26.19 15.94 -11.29
N ILE A 226 -25.38 16.44 -10.35
CA ILE A 226 -25.03 15.76 -9.10
C ILE A 226 -26.24 15.44 -8.20
N SER A 227 -27.34 16.18 -8.37
CA SER A 227 -28.57 15.95 -7.63
C SER A 227 -29.36 14.73 -8.14
N ASP A 228 -29.09 14.30 -9.37
CA ASP A 228 -29.69 13.12 -9.96
C ASP A 228 -28.68 11.96 -9.93
N PHE A 229 -28.89 11.04 -9.01
CA PHE A 229 -28.01 9.88 -8.83
C PHE A 229 -28.25 8.79 -9.89
N GLY A 230 -29.27 8.94 -10.74
CA GLY A 230 -29.61 7.94 -11.75
C GLY A 230 -29.94 6.57 -11.16
N GLY A 231 -29.74 5.53 -11.96
CA GLY A 231 -29.96 4.13 -11.58
C GLY A 231 -28.69 3.37 -11.24
N ILE A 232 -28.83 2.21 -10.60
CA ILE A 232 -27.71 1.29 -10.35
C ILE A 232 -27.31 0.61 -11.65
N GLN A 233 -26.03 0.70 -12.02
CA GLN A 233 -25.47 -0.02 -13.16
C GLN A 233 -25.15 -1.46 -12.77
N TRP A 234 -26.04 -2.38 -13.14
CA TRP A 234 -25.94 -3.79 -12.79
C TRP A 234 -24.66 -4.47 -13.30
N GLU A 235 -24.15 -4.05 -14.47
CA GLU A 235 -22.92 -4.59 -15.04
C GLU A 235 -21.70 -4.26 -14.15
N LEU A 236 -21.54 -2.99 -13.77
CA LEU A 236 -20.47 -2.55 -12.87
C LEU A 236 -20.62 -3.15 -11.48
N LEU A 237 -21.86 -3.23 -10.97
CA LEU A 237 -22.14 -3.89 -9.68
C LEU A 237 -21.72 -5.36 -9.71
N GLY A 238 -22.07 -6.09 -10.77
CA GLY A 238 -21.69 -7.49 -10.94
C GLY A 238 -20.17 -7.70 -11.01
N ILE A 239 -19.47 -6.83 -11.75
CA ILE A 239 -18.00 -6.85 -11.83
C ILE A 239 -17.36 -6.50 -10.49
N MET A 240 -17.92 -5.53 -9.76
CA MET A 240 -17.44 -5.17 -8.42
C MET A 240 -17.60 -6.34 -7.44
N LEU A 241 -18.74 -7.06 -7.46
CA LEU A 241 -18.94 -8.26 -6.66
C LEU A 241 -17.95 -9.37 -7.05
N PHE A 242 -17.69 -9.54 -8.34
CA PHE A 242 -16.69 -10.49 -8.83
C PHE A 242 -15.27 -10.15 -8.34
N ALA A 243 -14.88 -8.87 -8.34
CA ALA A 243 -13.61 -8.44 -7.77
C ALA A 243 -13.50 -8.76 -6.27
N TRP A 244 -14.58 -8.56 -5.51
CA TRP A 244 -14.64 -8.94 -4.09
C TRP A 244 -14.48 -10.44 -3.87
N LEU A 245 -15.08 -11.27 -4.73
CA LEU A 245 -14.89 -12.72 -4.67
C LEU A 245 -13.43 -13.12 -4.89
N ILE A 246 -12.73 -12.49 -5.85
CA ILE A 246 -11.30 -12.72 -6.08
C ILE A 246 -10.50 -12.37 -4.83
N VAL A 247 -10.73 -11.19 -4.23
CA VAL A 247 -10.04 -10.76 -3.01
C VAL A 247 -10.33 -11.73 -1.86
N TYR A 248 -11.57 -12.16 -1.70
CA TYR A 248 -11.96 -13.12 -0.68
C TYR A 248 -11.23 -14.45 -0.83
N PHE A 249 -11.20 -15.04 -2.03
CA PHE A 249 -10.46 -16.28 -2.27
C PHE A 249 -8.93 -16.11 -2.13
N ALA A 250 -8.39 -14.95 -2.49
CA ALA A 250 -6.98 -14.64 -2.29
C ALA A 250 -6.59 -14.57 -0.81
N LEU A 251 -7.53 -14.21 0.06
CA LEU A 251 -7.31 -14.07 1.51
C LEU A 251 -7.81 -15.27 2.33
N TRP A 252 -8.68 -16.14 1.79
CA TRP A 252 -9.35 -17.21 2.54
C TRP A 252 -8.36 -18.08 3.33
N LYS A 253 -7.25 -18.48 2.72
CA LYS A 253 -6.24 -19.37 3.35
C LYS A 253 -5.27 -18.64 4.30
N GLY A 254 -5.55 -17.38 4.64
CA GLY A 254 -4.76 -16.57 5.55
C GLY A 254 -3.54 -15.91 4.90
N ILE A 255 -2.80 -15.18 5.73
CA ILE A 255 -1.75 -14.23 5.32
C ILE A 255 -0.56 -14.95 4.65
N THR A 256 -0.25 -16.17 5.06
CA THR A 256 0.91 -16.95 4.56
C THR A 256 0.78 -17.38 3.10
N GLN A 257 -0.43 -17.64 2.60
CA GLN A 257 -0.65 -17.90 1.17
C GLN A 257 -0.87 -16.60 0.40
N ALA A 258 -1.58 -15.63 1.01
CA ALA A 258 -1.81 -14.33 0.42
C ALA A 258 -0.50 -13.60 0.05
N ARG A 259 0.54 -13.69 0.89
CA ARG A 259 1.85 -13.06 0.60
C ARG A 259 2.51 -13.54 -0.69
N LYS A 260 2.34 -14.81 -1.08
CA LYS A 260 2.88 -15.33 -2.34
C LYS A 260 2.21 -14.67 -3.55
N PHE A 261 0.89 -14.54 -3.49
CA PHE A 261 0.10 -13.82 -4.49
C PHE A 261 0.46 -12.34 -4.54
N VAL A 262 0.70 -11.71 -3.38
CA VAL A 262 1.10 -10.30 -3.30
C VAL A 262 2.42 -10.03 -4.02
N TYR A 263 3.41 -10.94 -4.02
CA TYR A 263 4.64 -10.71 -4.80
C TYR A 263 4.37 -10.57 -6.29
N PHE A 264 3.51 -11.41 -6.83
CA PHE A 264 3.10 -11.30 -8.23
C PHE A 264 2.41 -9.95 -8.48
N CYS A 265 1.42 -9.59 -7.65
CA CYS A 265 0.71 -8.31 -7.78
C CYS A 265 1.60 -7.07 -7.59
N ALA A 266 2.67 -7.18 -6.81
CA ALA A 266 3.61 -6.08 -6.59
C ALA A 266 4.61 -5.92 -7.73
N LEU A 267 5.13 -7.02 -8.28
CA LEU A 267 6.16 -7.01 -9.33
C LEU A 267 5.57 -6.84 -10.74
N PHE A 268 4.40 -7.40 -11.01
CA PHE A 268 3.78 -7.38 -12.33
C PHE A 268 3.55 -5.96 -12.88
N PRO A 269 3.08 -4.97 -12.10
CA PRO A 269 2.97 -3.59 -12.56
C PRO A 269 4.30 -2.99 -13.03
N TYR A 270 5.43 -3.29 -12.36
CA TYR A 270 6.74 -2.79 -12.80
C TYR A 270 7.15 -3.40 -14.14
N PHE A 271 6.90 -4.70 -14.32
CA PHE A 271 7.12 -5.36 -15.61
C PHE A 271 6.31 -4.68 -16.72
N LEU A 272 5.01 -4.45 -16.50
CA LEU A 272 4.16 -3.75 -17.46
C LEU A 272 4.65 -2.32 -17.74
N LEU A 273 5.05 -1.57 -16.71
CA LEU A 273 5.59 -0.22 -16.88
C LEU A 273 6.87 -0.20 -17.71
N ILE A 274 7.75 -1.20 -17.56
CA ILE A 274 8.96 -1.32 -18.38
C ILE A 274 8.60 -1.59 -19.85
N VAL A 275 7.64 -2.48 -20.11
CA VAL A 275 7.17 -2.77 -21.47
C VAL A 275 6.52 -1.53 -22.09
N LEU A 276 5.69 -0.81 -21.35
CA LEU A 276 5.06 0.43 -21.79
C LEU A 276 6.08 1.55 -22.01
N LEU A 277 7.13 1.63 -21.18
CA LEU A 277 8.22 2.57 -21.37
C LEU A 277 8.99 2.26 -22.66
N ALA A 278 9.37 1.00 -22.87
CA ALA A 278 10.06 0.57 -24.09
C ALA A 278 9.21 0.89 -25.32
N ARG A 279 7.91 0.56 -25.30
CA ARG A 279 6.99 0.91 -26.39
C ARG A 279 6.90 2.42 -26.55
N GLY A 280 6.69 3.17 -25.47
CA GLY A 280 6.58 4.63 -25.43
C GLY A 280 7.76 5.34 -26.08
N LEU A 281 8.99 4.88 -25.80
CA LEU A 281 10.22 5.43 -26.40
C LEU A 281 10.35 5.13 -27.90
N THR A 282 9.68 4.09 -28.42
CA THR A 282 9.66 3.77 -29.85
C THR A 282 8.64 4.58 -30.66
N LEU A 283 7.73 5.32 -30.02
CA LEU A 283 6.75 6.13 -30.76
C LEU A 283 7.38 7.40 -31.35
N PRO A 284 6.92 7.83 -32.54
CA PRO A 284 7.35 9.08 -33.13
C PRO A 284 6.94 10.25 -32.23
N GLY A 285 7.85 11.19 -31.99
CA GLY A 285 7.59 12.37 -31.15
C GLY A 285 7.68 12.12 -29.63
N ALA A 286 8.08 10.93 -29.18
CA ALA A 286 8.23 10.63 -27.74
C ALA A 286 9.16 11.60 -27.02
N PHE A 287 10.25 12.02 -27.68
CA PHE A 287 11.23 12.93 -27.08
C PHE A 287 10.66 14.32 -26.78
N THR A 288 9.69 14.80 -27.56
CA THR A 288 9.03 16.10 -27.33
C THR A 288 8.24 16.10 -26.02
N GLY A 289 7.55 15.00 -25.72
CA GLY A 289 6.84 14.84 -24.44
C GLY A 289 7.79 14.78 -23.24
N ILE A 290 8.91 14.05 -23.38
CA ILE A 290 9.93 13.94 -22.33
C ILE A 290 10.62 15.28 -22.08
N SER A 291 11.02 15.98 -23.14
CA SER A 291 11.65 17.30 -23.00
C SER A 291 10.70 18.28 -22.33
N PHE A 292 9.42 18.28 -22.69
CA PHE A 292 8.43 19.13 -22.05
C PHE A 292 8.24 18.77 -20.56
N TYR A 293 8.19 17.47 -20.24
CA TYR A 293 8.01 16.99 -18.87
C TYR A 293 9.17 17.35 -17.94
N LEU A 294 10.41 17.30 -18.44
CA LEU A 294 11.62 17.50 -17.63
C LEU A 294 12.16 18.94 -17.65
N THR A 295 11.72 19.80 -18.58
CA THR A 295 12.21 21.19 -18.64
C THR A 295 11.69 21.98 -17.43
N PRO A 296 12.57 22.54 -16.57
CA PRO A 296 12.15 23.27 -15.40
C PRO A 296 11.68 24.68 -15.76
N ASN A 297 10.44 25.01 -15.42
CA ASN A 297 9.95 26.38 -15.49
C ASN A 297 10.09 27.07 -14.12
N MET A 298 11.11 27.92 -13.97
CA MET A 298 11.41 28.59 -12.70
C MET A 298 10.33 29.60 -12.26
N THR A 299 9.57 30.16 -13.21
CA THR A 299 8.47 31.09 -12.86
C THR A 299 7.36 30.39 -12.08
N LYS A 300 7.17 29.09 -12.27
CA LYS A 300 6.15 28.32 -11.53
C LYS A 300 6.53 28.04 -10.09
N LEU A 301 7.82 28.14 -9.73
CA LEU A 301 8.27 27.88 -8.35
C LEU A 301 7.82 28.95 -7.34
N SER A 302 7.54 30.17 -7.80
CA SER A 302 7.01 31.24 -6.94
C SER A 302 5.52 31.08 -6.63
N GLU A 303 4.80 30.24 -7.39
CA GLU A 303 3.39 29.96 -7.15
C GLU A 303 3.22 28.98 -5.97
N THR A 304 2.41 29.37 -4.98
CA THR A 304 2.14 28.54 -3.79
C THR A 304 1.37 27.25 -4.11
N THR A 305 0.68 27.23 -5.25
CA THR A 305 -0.05 26.05 -5.77
C THR A 305 0.88 24.87 -6.02
N VAL A 306 2.08 25.12 -6.57
CA VAL A 306 3.09 24.07 -6.84
C VAL A 306 3.53 23.41 -5.54
N TRP A 307 3.78 24.20 -4.50
CA TRP A 307 4.18 23.70 -3.18
C TRP A 307 3.06 22.93 -2.49
N LYS A 308 1.82 23.44 -2.55
CA LYS A 308 0.64 22.77 -1.99
C LYS A 308 0.39 21.42 -2.67
N ASP A 309 0.44 21.38 -3.99
CA ASP A 309 0.21 20.16 -4.77
C ASP A 309 1.33 19.14 -4.54
N ALA A 310 2.59 19.59 -4.47
CA ALA A 310 3.73 18.72 -4.18
C ALA A 310 3.61 18.11 -2.77
N GLY A 311 3.35 18.93 -1.75
CA GLY A 311 3.13 18.46 -0.38
C GLY A 311 1.95 17.49 -0.28
N THR A 312 0.83 17.80 -0.95
CA THR A 312 -0.34 16.92 -0.98
C THR A 312 -0.04 15.59 -1.67
N GLN A 313 0.72 15.61 -2.76
CA GLN A 313 1.10 14.40 -3.50
C GLN A 313 2.02 13.51 -2.68
N VAL A 314 3.05 14.08 -2.03
CA VAL A 314 3.96 13.35 -1.14
C VAL A 314 3.19 12.69 0.01
N SER A 315 2.27 13.43 0.64
CA SER A 315 1.46 12.91 1.73
C SER A 315 0.46 11.84 1.28
N SER A 316 -0.20 12.04 0.14
CA SER A 316 -1.18 11.09 -0.41
C SER A 316 -0.54 9.78 -0.85
N ASN A 317 0.66 9.84 -1.44
CA ASN A 317 1.33 8.68 -2.02
C ASN A 317 1.87 7.72 -0.96
N LYS A 318 2.29 8.24 0.19
CA LYS A 318 2.87 7.43 1.27
C LYS A 318 1.89 7.08 2.39
N GLY A 319 0.62 7.49 2.28
CA GLY A 319 -0.35 7.29 3.35
C GLY A 319 0.06 8.01 4.63
N PHE A 320 0.55 9.24 4.52
CA PHE A 320 0.76 10.14 5.65
C PHE A 320 -0.55 10.17 6.44
N CYS A 321 -0.52 9.69 7.69
CA CYS A 321 -1.67 9.30 8.49
C CYS A 321 -2.16 7.86 8.23
N GLY A 322 -1.29 6.87 8.48
CA GLY A 322 -1.64 5.58 9.07
C GLY A 322 -2.53 4.62 8.27
N ARG A 323 -2.88 4.92 7.00
CA ARG A 323 -4.05 4.30 6.36
C ARG A 323 -4.03 2.77 6.32
N ASN A 324 -2.87 2.11 6.20
CA ASN A 324 -2.75 0.65 6.40
C ASN A 324 -1.33 0.15 6.78
N LEU A 325 -0.34 1.03 6.91
CA LEU A 325 1.06 0.60 7.17
C LEU A 325 1.20 -0.06 8.56
N PHE A 326 0.54 0.51 9.57
CA PHE A 326 0.58 0.01 10.96
C PHE A 326 0.06 -1.42 11.12
N VAL A 327 -0.97 -1.84 10.37
CA VAL A 327 -1.53 -3.20 10.47
C VAL A 327 -0.54 -4.25 9.93
N ARG A 328 0.40 -3.86 9.08
CA ARG A 328 1.31 -4.80 8.41
C ARG A 328 2.73 -4.82 9.00
N ILE A 329 3.13 -3.75 9.71
CA ILE A 329 4.37 -3.71 10.52
C ILE A 329 4.27 -4.61 11.76
N GLU A 330 3.05 -4.89 12.24
CA GLU A 330 2.76 -5.75 13.40
C GLU A 330 3.34 -7.18 13.30
N TYR A 331 3.71 -7.64 12.11
CA TYR A 331 4.17 -9.00 11.83
C TYR A 331 5.71 -9.19 11.86
N PHE A 332 6.52 -8.17 12.20
CA PHE A 332 7.95 -8.17 11.88
C PHE A 332 8.93 -8.75 12.93
N LEU A 333 8.65 -8.84 14.23
CA LEU A 333 9.76 -9.05 15.20
C LEU A 333 9.50 -10.03 16.34
N ASP A 334 9.94 -11.28 16.15
CA ASP A 334 10.50 -12.07 17.26
C ASP A 334 12.03 -12.30 17.09
N GLU A 335 12.65 -11.97 15.95
CA GLU A 335 14.01 -12.46 15.66
C GLU A 335 15.18 -11.50 15.95
N TYR A 336 14.96 -10.19 16.17
CA TYR A 336 16.10 -9.25 16.33
C TYR A 336 16.28 -8.59 17.70
N LEU A 337 15.41 -8.85 18.69
CA LEU A 337 15.66 -8.36 20.05
C LEU A 337 16.56 -9.24 20.95
N PRO A 338 16.73 -10.57 20.74
CA PRO A 338 17.70 -11.30 21.56
C PRO A 338 19.16 -11.08 21.13
N HIS A 339 19.43 -10.40 20.02
CA HIS A 339 20.79 -10.18 19.51
C HIS A 339 21.30 -8.73 19.59
N LEU A 340 20.45 -7.78 19.98
CA LEU A 340 20.83 -6.37 20.26
C LEU A 340 20.77 -6.01 21.75
N CYS A 341 20.26 -6.92 22.59
CA CYS A 341 20.19 -6.78 24.05
C CYS A 341 20.97 -7.87 24.80
N THR A 342 22.11 -8.29 24.24
CA THR A 342 23.16 -9.03 24.98
C THR A 342 24.49 -8.32 24.85
#